data_AF-A0A3D1K2X0-F1
#
_entry.id   AF-A0A3D1K2X0-F1
#
_cell.length_a   1.000
_cell.length_b   1.000
_cell.length_c   1.000
_cell.angle_alpha   90.00
_cell.angle_beta   90.00
_cell.angle_gamma   90.00
#
_symmetry.space_group_name_H-M   'P 1'
#
loop_
_entity.id
_entity.type
_entity.pdbx_description
1 polymer ?
#
loop_
_entity_poly.entity_id
_entity_poly.type
_entity_poly.pdbx_seq_one_letter_code
_entity_poly.pdbx_strand_id
1 'polypeptide(L)' 'MTSTIQIAQMSRKEKLQTMEAIWSDLSKDDANVESPAWHGEFLKETEARIASGKEKSADWTAAKRNLRKRFE' A
#
# COMPACT_ATOMS: atom_id res chain seq x y z
N MET A 1 1.54 26.22 -4.45
CA MET A 1 0.39 25.58 -3.78
C MET A 1 -0.60 25.16 -4.83
N THR A 2 -0.95 23.88 -4.90
CA THR A 2 -1.97 23.40 -5.81
C THR A 2 -3.33 23.74 -5.22
N SER A 3 -4.07 24.66 -5.86
CA SER A 3 -5.37 25.11 -5.34
C SER A 3 -6.45 24.06 -5.63
N THR A 4 -7.44 23.91 -4.76
CA THR A 4 -8.58 22.99 -4.92
C THR A 4 -9.31 23.17 -6.25
N ILE A 5 -9.34 24.41 -6.78
CA ILE A 5 -9.87 24.76 -8.10
C ILE A 5 -9.08 24.08 -9.24
N GLN A 6 -7.75 24.02 -9.13
CA GLN A 6 -6.90 23.38 -10.15
C GLN A 6 -7.12 21.87 -10.19
N ILE A 7 -7.26 21.23 -9.03
CA ILE A 7 -7.57 19.79 -8.97
C ILE A 7 -8.95 19.51 -9.57
N ALA A 8 -9.95 20.36 -9.30
CA ALA A 8 -11.30 20.17 -9.83
C ALA A 8 -11.34 20.14 -11.37
N GLN A 9 -10.51 20.95 -12.02
CA GLN A 9 -10.41 21.06 -13.48
C GLN A 9 -9.66 19.92 -14.16
N MET A 10 -8.90 19.11 -13.40
CA MET A 10 -8.18 17.96 -13.94
C MET A 10 -9.16 16.86 -14.40
N SER A 11 -8.85 16.25 -15.54
CA SER A 11 -9.48 15.00 -15.96
C SER A 11 -9.20 13.90 -14.94
N ARG A 12 -10.01 12.82 -14.98
CA ARG A 12 -9.80 11.66 -14.11
C ARG A 12 -8.39 11.07 -14.26
N LYS A 13 -7.88 11.01 -15.49
CA LYS A 13 -6.53 10.48 -15.77
C LYS A 13 -5.46 11.34 -15.11
N GLU A 14 -5.55 12.66 -15.27
CA GLU A 14 -4.59 13.60 -14.66
C GLU A 14 -4.64 13.55 -13.13
N LYS A 15 -5.83 13.47 -12.52
CA LYS A 15 -5.97 13.29 -11.07
C LYS A 15 -5.24 12.04 -10.58
N LEU A 16 -5.42 10.90 -11.25
CA LEU A 16 -4.76 9.65 -10.88
C LEU A 16 -3.24 9.74 -11.04
N GLN A 17 -2.75 10.34 -12.14
CA GLN A 17 -1.31 10.55 -12.34
C GLN A 17 -0.70 11.48 -11.28
N THR A 18 -1.41 12.54 -10.90
CA THR A 18 -0.98 13.45 -9.84
C THR A 18 -1.01 12.78 -8.48
N MET A 19 -2.02 11.97 -8.17
CA MET A 19 -2.04 11.16 -6.95
C MET A 19 -0.83 10.23 -6.88
N GLU A 20 -0.50 9.54 -7.98
CA GLU A 20 0.67 8.65 -8.05
C GLU A 20 1.98 9.42 -7.85
N ALA A 21 2.13 10.60 -8.48
CA ALA A 21 3.32 11.42 -8.33
C ALA A 21 3.50 11.93 -6.89
N ILE A 22 2.40 12.37 -6.25
CA ILE A 22 2.40 12.78 -4.84
C ILE A 22 2.77 11.58 -3.96
N TRP A 23 2.13 10.44 -4.17
CA TRP A 23 2.38 9.22 -3.40
C TRP A 23 3.84 8.78 -3.51
N SER A 24 4.37 8.73 -4.74
CA SER A 24 5.76 8.37 -5.01
C SER A 24 6.75 9.34 -4.36
N ASP A 25 6.43 10.63 -4.29
CA ASP A 25 7.28 11.61 -3.63
C ASP A 25 7.26 11.48 -2.11
N LEU A 26 6.07 11.34 -1.51
CA LEU A 26 5.90 11.14 -0.07
C LEU A 26 6.54 9.84 0.42
N SER A 27 6.54 8.78 -0.39
CA SER A 27 7.08 7.47 -0.01
C SER A 27 8.62 7.39 -0.05
N LYS A 28 9.32 8.46 -0.46
CA LYS A 28 10.80 8.46 -0.51
C LYS A 28 11.44 8.61 0.86
N ASP A 29 10.70 9.16 1.83
CA ASP A 29 11.22 9.49 3.16
C ASP A 29 10.39 8.83 4.26
N ASP A 30 10.29 7.49 4.17
CA ASP A 30 9.57 6.63 5.12
C ASP A 30 10.06 6.79 6.57
N ALA A 31 11.26 7.33 6.78
CA ALA A 31 11.85 7.53 8.09
C ALA A 31 11.17 8.65 8.91
N ASN A 32 10.43 9.56 8.26
CA ASN A 32 9.82 10.71 8.93
C ASN A 32 8.40 10.45 9.45
N VAL A 33 7.84 9.25 9.21
CA VAL A 33 6.50 8.88 9.70
C VAL A 33 6.62 7.75 10.70
N GLU A 34 6.42 8.07 11.98
CA GLU A 34 6.37 7.04 13.01
C GLU A 34 5.19 6.10 12.76
N SER A 35 5.48 4.78 12.74
CA SER A 35 4.43 3.77 12.72
C SER A 35 3.57 3.88 13.98
N PRO A 36 2.22 3.78 13.87
CA PRO A 36 1.36 3.72 15.04
C PRO A 36 1.77 2.57 15.98
N ALA A 37 1.63 2.77 17.30
CA ALA A 37 2.04 1.79 18.30
C ALA A 37 1.45 0.39 18.08
N TRP A 38 0.19 0.32 17.62
CA TRP A 38 -0.49 -0.95 17.35
C TRP A 38 0.16 -1.75 16.20
N HIS A 39 0.85 -1.09 15.26
CA HIS A 39 1.43 -1.76 14.09
C HIS A 39 2.46 -2.83 14.49
N GLY A 40 3.28 -2.53 15.50
CA GLY A 40 4.26 -3.48 16.03
C GLY A 40 3.64 -4.72 16.68
N GLU A 41 2.44 -4.60 17.26
CA GLU A 41 1.73 -5.73 17.87
C GLU A 41 1.28 -6.74 16.80
N PHE A 42 0.68 -6.25 15.71
CA PHE A 42 0.25 -7.10 14.60
C PHE A 42 1.42 -7.73 13.84
N LEU A 43 2.54 -7.01 13.69
CA LEU A 43 3.75 -7.59 13.09
C LEU A 43 4.25 -8.78 13.91
N LYS A 44 4.39 -8.63 15.23
CA LYS A 44 4.79 -9.73 16.13
C LYS A 44 3.84 -10.91 16.08
N GLU A 45 2.53 -10.66 16.05
CA GLU A 45 1.53 -11.72 15.94
C GLU A 45 1.67 -12.49 14.63
N THR A 46 1.87 -11.77 13.52
CA THR A 46 2.08 -12.37 12.19
C THR A 46 3.36 -13.18 12.13
N GLU A 47 4.47 -12.66 12.67
CA GLU A 47 5.74 -13.39 12.79
C GLU A 47 5.57 -14.69 13.59
N ALA A 48 4.83 -14.67 14.70
CA ALA A 48 4.54 -15.87 15.49
C ALA A 48 3.70 -16.90 14.72
N ARG A 49 2.73 -16.46 13.90
CA ARG A 49 1.93 -17.35 13.04
C ARG A 49 2.78 -17.96 11.92
N ILE A 50 3.71 -17.21 11.34
CA ILE A 50 4.67 -17.72 10.35
C ILE A 50 5.60 -18.75 10.98
N ALA A 51 6.20 -18.42 12.13
CA ALA A 51 7.12 -19.31 12.84
C ALA A 51 6.46 -20.63 13.30
N SER A 52 5.18 -20.58 13.67
CA SER A 52 4.39 -21.77 14.03
C SER A 52 3.79 -22.52 12.82
N GLY A 53 4.05 -22.06 11.59
CA GLY A 53 3.55 -22.68 10.36
C GLY A 53 2.06 -22.46 10.09
N LYS A 54 1.39 -21.61 10.88
CA LYS A 54 -0.04 -21.26 10.72
C LYS A 54 -0.27 -20.23 9.61
N GLU A 55 0.78 -19.56 9.16
CA GLU A 55 0.76 -18.58 8.07
C GLU A 55 1.97 -18.81 7.15
N LYS A 56 1.82 -18.49 5.87
CA LYS A 56 2.89 -18.67 4.86
C LYS A 56 3.00 -17.41 4.02
N SER A 57 4.24 -17.02 3.72
CA SER A 57 4.49 -16.01 2.69
C SER A 57 4.10 -16.56 1.33
N ALA A 58 3.62 -15.68 0.45
CA ALA A 58 3.31 -16.01 -0.93
C ALA A 58 4.12 -15.08 -1.85
N ASP A 59 4.59 -15.64 -2.96
CA ASP A 59 5.12 -14.82 -4.04
C ASP A 59 4.04 -13.85 -4.53
N TRP A 60 4.38 -12.56 -4.64
CA TRP A 60 3.42 -11.50 -4.98
C TRP A 60 2.78 -11.71 -6.35
N THR A 61 3.56 -12.17 -7.32
CA THR A 61 3.06 -12.41 -8.68
C THR A 61 2.14 -13.63 -8.71
N ALA A 62 2.47 -14.69 -7.97
CA ALA A 62 1.64 -15.86 -7.80
C ALA A 62 0.33 -15.56 -7.05
N ALA A 63 0.39 -14.78 -5.96
CA ALA A 63 -0.79 -14.37 -5.21
C ALA A 63 -1.78 -13.60 -6.08
N LYS A 64 -1.31 -12.60 -6.84
CA LYS A 64 -2.14 -11.84 -7.78
C LYS A 64 -2.81 -12.73 -8.83
N ARG A 65 -2.05 -13.67 -9.40
CA ARG A 65 -2.59 -14.63 -10.39
C ARG A 65 -3.67 -15.52 -9.78
N ASN A 66 -3.46 -16.04 -8.57
CA ASN A 66 -4.42 -16.89 -7.88
C ASN A 66 -5.71 -16.14 -7.53
N LEU A 67 -5.59 -14.87 -7.10
CA LEU A 67 -6.76 -14.02 -6.83
C LEU A 67 -7.59 -13.79 -8.09
N ARG A 68 -6.96 -13.43 -9.23
CA ARG A 68 -7.68 -13.25 -10.50
C ARG A 68 -8.44 -14.51 -10.92
N LYS A 69 -7.77 -15.67 -10.90
CA LYS A 69 -8.40 -16.97 -11.20
C LYS A 69 -9.60 -17.32 -10.32
N ARG A 70 -9.68 -16.78 -9.10
CA ARG A 70 -10.76 -17.06 -8.14
C ARG A 70 -12.02 -16.26 -8.43
N PHE A 71 -11.90 -15.12 -9.11
CA PHE A 71 -12.98 -14.17 -9.36
C PHE A 71 -13.22 -13.90 -10.86
N GLU A 72 -12.56 -14.67 -11.73
CA GLU A 72 -12.95 -14.89 -13.13
C GLU A 72 -14.10 -15.91 -13.18
#